data_AF-A0A960RLI0-F1
#
_entry.id   AF-A0A960RLI0-F1
#
_cell.length_a   1.000
_cell.length_b   1.000
_cell.length_c   1.000
_cell.angle_alpha   90.00
_cell.angle_beta   90.00
_cell.angle_gamma   90.00
#
_symmetry.space_group_name_H-M   'P 1'
#
loop_
_entity.id
_entity.type
_entity.pdbx_description
1 polymer ?
#
loop_
_entity_poly.entity_id
_entity_poly.type
_entity_poly.pdbx_seq_one_letter_code
_entity_poly.pdbx_strand_id
1 'polypeptide(L)'
;RSLTGAWMALDDATVENGCLWVIPGSHKHGILWPQRDHDDRDFDCTVESFNFPYKDSDAIPVEVKAGSIVFFNGYLLHRSLPNRAKTGYRRVLVNHYMSASSLLPWRLKPGERPALGDFRDIVMIAGTDPYGWKGTEDISEAHIRPSGEGGCAKDPSATAAMD
;
A
#
# COMPACT_ATOMS: atom_id res chain seq x y z
N ARG A 1 -7.38 5.31 -14.63
CA ARG A 1 -6.35 4.59 -13.85
C ARG A 1 -5.21 5.55 -13.57
N SER A 2 -5.32 6.35 -12.51
CA SER A 2 -4.43 7.48 -12.27
C SER A 2 -3.58 7.33 -11.00
N LEU A 3 -3.91 6.37 -10.13
CA LEU A 3 -3.20 6.15 -8.87
C LEU A 3 -1.73 5.81 -9.12
N THR A 4 -0.85 6.60 -8.52
CA THR A 4 0.60 6.47 -8.58
C THR A 4 1.16 6.57 -7.17
N GLY A 5 1.85 5.52 -6.73
CA GLY A 5 2.63 5.55 -5.50
C GLY A 5 3.97 6.24 -5.76
N ALA A 6 4.35 7.15 -4.86
CA ALA A 6 5.70 7.70 -4.76
C ALA A 6 6.31 7.20 -3.44
N TRP A 7 7.24 6.28 -3.56
CA TRP A 7 7.92 5.64 -2.45
C TRP A 7 9.30 6.27 -2.32
N MET A 8 9.49 7.10 -1.29
CA MET A 8 10.73 7.84 -1.05
C MET A 8 11.57 7.14 0.01
N ALA A 9 12.77 6.71 -0.39
CA ALA A 9 13.73 6.07 0.47
C ALA A 9 14.34 7.09 1.44
N LEU A 10 14.11 6.92 2.75
CA LEU A 10 14.78 7.73 3.78
C LEU A 10 16.10 7.11 4.24
N ASP A 11 16.23 5.80 4.03
CA ASP A 11 17.46 5.01 4.18
C ASP A 11 17.77 4.32 2.85
N ASP A 12 19.01 3.84 2.68
CA ASP A 12 19.33 2.91 1.58
C ASP A 12 18.40 1.71 1.63
N ALA A 13 17.78 1.37 0.51
CA ALA A 13 16.91 0.22 0.36
C ALA A 13 17.64 -0.85 -0.45
N THR A 14 17.88 -1.99 0.18
CA THR A 14 18.65 -3.11 -0.37
C THR A 14 17.84 -4.39 -0.26
N VAL A 15 18.27 -5.44 -0.96
CA VAL A 15 17.67 -6.77 -0.79
C VAL A 15 17.78 -7.23 0.67
N GLU A 16 18.91 -6.97 1.33
CA GLU A 16 19.17 -7.40 2.71
C GLU A 16 18.21 -6.75 3.72
N ASN A 17 17.93 -5.46 3.56
CA ASN A 17 17.08 -4.71 4.51
C ASN A 17 15.60 -4.56 4.07
N GLY A 18 15.19 -5.29 3.03
CA GLY A 18 13.78 -5.38 2.62
C GLY A 18 13.33 -4.23 1.71
N CYS A 19 14.04 -4.01 0.60
CA CYS A 19 13.59 -3.14 -0.49
C CYS A 19 12.25 -3.61 -1.10
N LEU A 20 11.68 -2.77 -1.98
CA LEU A 20 10.55 -3.19 -2.81
C LEU A 20 10.97 -4.30 -3.77
N TRP A 21 10.02 -5.18 -4.05
CA TRP A 21 10.05 -6.15 -5.13
C TRP A 21 8.83 -5.91 -6.01
N VAL A 22 9.02 -5.94 -7.33
CA VAL A 22 7.95 -5.65 -8.29
C VAL A 22 7.91 -6.70 -9.39
N ILE A 23 6.73 -6.96 -9.94
CA ILE A 23 6.57 -7.78 -11.16
C ILE A 23 6.42 -6.82 -12.35
N PRO A 24 7.45 -6.64 -13.20
CA PRO A 24 7.42 -5.65 -14.28
C PRO A 24 6.26 -5.89 -15.24
N GLY A 25 5.55 -4.82 -15.61
CA GLY A 25 4.45 -4.89 -16.57
C GLY A 25 3.12 -5.45 -16.01
N SER A 26 3.07 -5.95 -14.78
CA SER A 26 1.83 -6.50 -14.17
C SER A 26 0.65 -5.51 -14.14
N HIS A 27 0.94 -4.22 -13.99
CA HIS A 27 -0.04 -3.14 -14.05
C HIS A 27 -0.76 -3.01 -15.40
N LYS A 28 -0.21 -3.56 -16.49
CA LYS A 28 -0.76 -3.37 -17.85
C LYS A 28 -2.11 -4.06 -18.05
N HIS A 29 -2.41 -5.13 -17.31
CA HIS A 29 -3.76 -5.70 -17.28
C HIS A 29 -4.79 -4.68 -16.77
N GLY A 30 -4.37 -3.84 -15.83
CA GLY A 30 -5.17 -2.76 -15.25
C GLY A 30 -6.46 -3.23 -14.60
N ILE A 31 -6.39 -4.40 -13.96
CA ILE A 31 -7.40 -4.94 -13.07
C ILE A 31 -6.83 -5.04 -11.67
N LEU A 32 -7.69 -4.91 -10.67
CA LEU A 32 -7.35 -5.30 -9.31
C LEU A 32 -7.59 -6.80 -9.20
N TRP A 33 -6.57 -7.53 -8.77
CA TRP A 33 -6.66 -8.96 -8.58
C TRP A 33 -7.49 -9.27 -7.33
N PRO A 34 -8.15 -10.45 -7.25
CA PRO A 34 -8.78 -10.91 -6.02
C PRO A 34 -7.81 -10.82 -4.85
N GLN A 35 -8.33 -10.45 -3.68
CA GLN A 35 -7.54 -10.30 -2.46
C GLN A 35 -7.94 -11.34 -1.41
N ARG A 36 -6.98 -11.81 -0.62
CA ARG A 36 -7.18 -12.73 0.51
C ARG A 36 -6.27 -12.34 1.67
N ASP A 37 -6.59 -12.81 2.86
CA ASP A 37 -5.69 -12.66 4.01
C ASP A 37 -4.41 -13.46 3.82
N HIS A 38 -3.30 -12.95 4.36
CA HIS A 38 -2.05 -13.69 4.50
C HIS A 38 -2.17 -14.76 5.58
N ASP A 39 -1.65 -15.96 5.32
CA ASP A 39 -1.44 -17.00 6.35
C ASP A 39 0.02 -17.00 6.86
N ASP A 40 0.75 -15.92 6.61
CA ASP A 40 2.16 -15.78 6.93
C ASP A 40 2.37 -14.63 7.94
N ARG A 41 3.03 -14.96 9.05
CA ARG A 41 3.30 -14.04 10.17
C ARG A 41 4.40 -13.02 9.86
N ASP A 42 5.17 -13.24 8.80
CA ASP A 42 6.21 -12.32 8.35
C ASP A 42 5.63 -11.08 7.64
N PHE A 43 4.33 -11.10 7.30
CA PHE A 43 3.62 -9.98 6.71
C PHE A 43 2.71 -9.29 7.72
N ASP A 44 2.55 -7.97 7.57
CA ASP A 44 1.50 -7.24 8.25
C ASP A 44 0.14 -7.85 7.85
N CYS A 45 -0.84 -7.89 8.78
CA CYS A 45 -2.21 -8.44 8.64
C CYS A 45 -3.08 -7.74 7.57
N THR A 46 -2.47 -7.41 6.44
CA THR A 46 -3.03 -6.83 5.23
C THR A 46 -3.45 -7.97 4.30
N VAL A 47 -4.21 -7.64 3.28
CA VAL A 47 -4.60 -8.63 2.26
C VAL A 47 -3.56 -8.68 1.14
N GLU A 48 -3.31 -9.86 0.59
CA GLU A 48 -2.55 -10.02 -0.64
C GLU A 48 -3.44 -10.22 -1.85
N SER A 49 -2.96 -9.76 -3.01
CA SER A 49 -3.47 -10.19 -4.29
C SER A 49 -3.15 -11.66 -4.53
N PHE A 50 -4.06 -12.41 -5.15
CA PHE A 50 -3.82 -13.79 -5.57
C PHE A 50 -4.50 -14.09 -6.92
N ASN A 51 -4.33 -15.32 -7.44
CA ASN A 51 -4.88 -15.75 -8.74
C ASN A 51 -4.48 -14.87 -9.94
N PHE A 52 -3.31 -14.26 -9.88
CA PHE A 52 -2.69 -13.57 -11.02
C PHE A 52 -1.79 -14.53 -11.81
N PRO A 53 -1.55 -14.28 -13.13
CA PRO A 53 -0.81 -15.20 -14.00
C PRO A 53 0.72 -15.02 -13.90
N TYR A 54 1.23 -14.71 -12.71
CA TYR A 54 2.65 -14.46 -12.44
C TYR A 54 3.15 -15.34 -11.31
N LYS A 55 4.46 -15.54 -11.26
CA LYS A 55 5.18 -16.27 -10.23
C LYS A 55 6.08 -15.34 -9.45
N ASP A 56 6.44 -15.74 -8.23
CA ASP A 56 7.42 -15.03 -7.42
C ASP A 56 8.77 -14.83 -8.12
N SER A 57 9.16 -15.76 -8.99
CA SER A 57 10.38 -15.66 -9.80
C SER A 57 10.34 -14.55 -10.86
N ASP A 58 9.16 -14.03 -11.17
CA ASP A 58 8.99 -12.91 -12.10
C ASP A 58 9.20 -11.56 -11.41
N ALA A 59 9.29 -11.56 -10.07
CA ALA A 59 9.55 -10.36 -9.29
C ALA A 59 11.04 -10.00 -9.31
N ILE A 60 11.34 -8.71 -9.42
CA ILE A 60 12.69 -8.17 -9.35
C ILE A 60 12.82 -7.21 -8.15
N PRO A 61 13.99 -7.16 -7.48
CA PRO A 61 14.23 -6.19 -6.42
C PRO A 61 14.41 -4.78 -7.01
N VAL A 62 14.05 -3.77 -6.23
CA VAL A 62 14.24 -2.35 -6.54
C VAL A 62 15.11 -1.73 -5.46
N GLU A 63 16.43 -1.92 -5.59
CA GLU A 63 17.41 -1.32 -4.69
C GLU A 63 17.67 0.14 -5.06
N VAL A 64 17.64 1.02 -4.06
CA VAL A 64 17.81 2.47 -4.25
C VAL A 64 18.57 3.08 -3.07
N LYS A 65 19.25 4.20 -3.32
CA LYS A 65 19.95 4.96 -2.28
C LYS A 65 19.00 5.89 -1.53
N ALA A 66 19.33 6.22 -0.29
CA ALA A 66 18.62 7.26 0.48
C ALA A 66 18.45 8.55 -0.34
N GLY A 67 17.25 9.14 -0.30
CA GLY A 67 16.87 10.29 -1.10
C GLY A 67 16.27 9.96 -2.47
N SER A 68 16.31 8.68 -2.90
CA SER A 68 15.69 8.25 -4.15
C SER A 68 14.17 8.11 -4.01
N ILE A 69 13.44 8.36 -5.10
CA ILE A 69 12.00 8.13 -5.19
C ILE A 69 11.72 7.09 -6.27
N VAL A 70 10.94 6.07 -5.92
CA VAL A 70 10.39 5.10 -6.86
C VAL A 70 8.94 5.46 -7.14
N PHE A 71 8.64 5.79 -8.40
CA PHE A 71 7.26 5.98 -8.86
C PHE A 71 6.73 4.70 -9.49
N PHE A 72 5.54 4.27 -9.08
CA PHE A 72 4.87 3.12 -9.69
C PHE A 72 3.36 3.28 -9.73
N ASN A 73 2.74 2.64 -10.70
CA ASN A 73 1.29 2.63 -10.86
C ASN A 73 0.63 1.78 -9.77
N GLY A 74 -0.53 2.19 -9.25
CA GLY A 74 -1.25 1.46 -8.20
C GLY A 74 -1.74 0.06 -8.57
N TYR A 75 -1.69 -0.32 -9.85
CA TYR A 75 -1.97 -1.68 -10.33
C TYR A 75 -0.73 -2.57 -10.42
N LEU A 76 0.47 -2.04 -10.17
CA LEU A 76 1.70 -2.83 -10.21
C LEU A 76 1.71 -3.78 -9.01
N LEU A 77 1.84 -5.08 -9.28
CA LEU A 77 2.09 -6.05 -8.21
C LEU A 77 3.46 -5.75 -7.60
N HIS A 78 3.45 -5.45 -6.31
CA HIS A 78 4.64 -5.10 -5.53
C HIS A 78 4.51 -5.64 -4.10
N ARG A 79 5.66 -5.89 -3.46
CA ARG A 79 5.77 -6.28 -2.04
C ARG A 79 7.06 -5.74 -1.44
N SER A 80 7.17 -5.76 -0.12
CA SER A 80 8.46 -5.69 0.58
C SER A 80 8.71 -7.00 1.32
N LEU A 81 9.98 -7.34 1.52
CA LEU A 81 10.37 -8.51 2.30
C LEU A 81 10.85 -8.12 3.70
N PRO A 82 10.92 -9.07 4.66
CA PRO A 82 11.45 -8.81 5.99
C PRO A 82 12.85 -8.20 5.96
N ASN A 83 13.11 -7.24 6.84
CA ASN A 83 14.45 -6.69 7.04
C ASN A 83 15.33 -7.72 7.77
N ARG A 84 16.36 -8.23 7.10
CA ARG A 84 17.33 -9.21 7.65
C ARG A 84 18.70 -8.61 7.93
N ALA A 85 18.87 -7.29 7.75
CA ALA A 85 20.13 -6.63 8.02
C ALA A 85 20.48 -6.70 9.52
N LYS A 86 21.79 -6.80 9.82
CA LYS A 86 22.27 -6.94 11.21
C LYS A 86 21.92 -5.75 12.10
N THR A 87 21.80 -4.56 11.52
CA THR A 87 21.52 -3.32 12.24
C THR A 87 20.78 -2.32 11.34
N GLY A 88 20.00 -1.44 11.96
CA GLY A 88 19.36 -0.31 11.28
C GLY A 88 17.93 -0.58 10.83
N TYR A 89 17.24 0.51 10.51
CA TYR A 89 15.88 0.50 9.96
C TYR A 89 15.91 0.70 8.44
N ARG A 90 14.80 0.36 7.78
CA ARG A 90 14.50 0.75 6.41
C ARG A 90 13.27 1.65 6.43
N ARG A 91 13.49 2.95 6.57
CA ARG A 91 12.42 3.96 6.66
C ARG A 91 12.10 4.50 5.27
N VAL A 92 10.81 4.79 5.08
CA VAL A 92 10.26 5.22 3.80
C VAL A 92 9.13 6.20 4.08
N LEU A 93 9.02 7.22 3.24
CA LEU A 93 7.81 8.02 3.11
C LEU A 93 7.05 7.59 1.85
N VAL A 94 5.78 7.20 2.00
CA VAL A 94 4.94 6.80 0.86
C VAL A 94 3.81 7.80 0.69
N ASN A 95 3.73 8.38 -0.51
CA ASN A 95 2.63 9.25 -0.91
C ASN A 95 1.88 8.61 -2.08
N HIS A 96 0.56 8.78 -2.11
CA HIS A 96 -0.27 8.33 -3.21
C HIS A 96 -0.83 9.55 -3.95
N TYR A 97 -0.55 9.63 -5.24
CA TYR A 97 -1.03 10.69 -6.13
C TYR A 97 -2.03 10.13 -7.14
N MET A 98 -3.00 10.93 -7.52
CA MET A 98 -3.98 10.57 -8.53
C MET A 98 -4.61 11.82 -9.16
N SER A 99 -5.27 11.62 -10.29
CA SER A 99 -6.10 12.67 -10.88
C SER A 99 -7.31 12.94 -9.98
N ALA A 100 -7.58 14.23 -9.72
CA ALA A 100 -8.77 14.67 -8.98
C ALA A 100 -10.09 14.31 -9.68
N SER A 101 -10.06 13.90 -10.96
CA SER A 101 -11.23 13.37 -11.66
C SER A 101 -11.58 11.93 -11.26
N SER A 102 -10.73 11.25 -10.50
CA SER A 102 -10.93 9.88 -10.03
C SER A 102 -11.53 9.87 -8.62
N LEU A 103 -12.51 9.00 -8.36
CA LEU A 103 -13.10 8.83 -7.04
C LEU A 103 -12.23 7.91 -6.17
N LEU A 104 -12.26 8.15 -4.85
CA LEU A 104 -11.38 7.50 -3.88
C LEU A 104 -12.10 6.52 -2.95
N PRO A 105 -12.04 5.21 -3.18
CA PRO A 105 -12.71 4.24 -2.31
C PRO A 105 -11.86 3.78 -1.12
N TRP A 106 -10.99 4.64 -0.55
CA TRP A 106 -10.09 4.25 0.54
C TRP A 106 -10.81 3.97 1.86
N ARG A 107 -11.85 4.76 2.18
CA ARG A 107 -12.72 4.56 3.35
C ARG A 107 -14.17 4.57 2.90
N LEU A 108 -14.66 3.39 2.51
CA LEU A 108 -16.06 3.21 2.16
C LEU A 108 -16.94 3.34 3.40
N LYS A 109 -18.04 4.09 3.26
CA LYS A 109 -19.08 4.15 4.29
C LYS A 109 -19.94 2.88 4.22
N PRO A 110 -20.58 2.46 5.33
CA PRO A 110 -21.48 1.30 5.30
C PRO A 110 -22.52 1.42 4.18
N GLY A 111 -22.58 0.40 3.31
CA GLY A 111 -23.48 0.36 2.16
C GLY A 111 -22.94 1.01 0.87
N GLU A 112 -21.79 1.68 0.90
CA GLU A 112 -21.16 2.20 -0.32
C GLU A 112 -20.47 1.09 -1.13
N ARG A 113 -20.57 1.21 -2.46
CA ARG A 113 -19.83 0.36 -3.39
C ARG A 113 -18.49 1.02 -3.71
N PRO A 114 -17.39 0.26 -3.89
CA PRO A 114 -16.09 0.84 -4.28
C PRO A 114 -16.17 1.74 -5.53
N ALA A 115 -17.06 1.45 -6.47
CA ALA A 115 -17.24 2.27 -7.67
C ALA A 115 -17.84 3.68 -7.40
N LEU A 116 -18.45 3.87 -6.23
CA LEU A 116 -19.13 5.10 -5.82
C LEU A 116 -18.45 5.79 -4.63
N GLY A 117 -17.51 5.12 -3.96
CA GLY A 117 -16.78 5.67 -2.82
C GLY A 117 -15.90 6.86 -3.22
N ASP A 118 -16.02 7.95 -2.46
CA ASP A 118 -15.29 9.19 -2.70
C ASP A 118 -14.81 9.77 -1.36
N PHE A 119 -13.66 9.27 -0.91
CA PHE A 119 -12.98 9.71 0.30
C PHE A 119 -12.20 11.00 0.00
N ARG A 120 -12.78 12.15 0.36
CA ARG A 120 -12.32 13.49 -0.02
C ARG A 120 -11.49 14.20 1.05
N ASP A 121 -10.79 13.42 1.86
CA ASP A 121 -9.68 13.89 2.69
C ASP A 121 -8.41 13.84 1.85
N ILE A 122 -8.23 14.89 1.05
CA ILE A 122 -7.23 15.00 0.00
C ILE A 122 -6.57 16.36 0.03
N VAL A 123 -5.33 16.41 -0.45
CA VAL A 123 -4.60 17.66 -0.68
C VAL A 123 -4.42 17.85 -2.19
N MET A 124 -4.97 18.95 -2.72
CA MET A 124 -4.75 19.32 -4.12
C MET A 124 -3.33 19.85 -4.32
N ILE A 125 -2.52 19.09 -5.06
CA ILE A 125 -1.11 19.44 -5.31
C ILE A 125 -0.97 20.37 -6.53
N ALA A 126 -1.75 20.11 -7.59
CA ALA A 126 -1.70 20.88 -8.83
C ALA A 126 -3.02 20.76 -9.60
N GLY A 127 -3.31 21.76 -10.44
CA GLY A 127 -4.47 21.79 -11.33
C GLY A 127 -5.76 22.23 -10.63
N THR A 128 -6.89 21.80 -11.18
CA THR A 128 -8.23 22.16 -10.71
C THR A 128 -9.00 20.90 -10.35
N ASP A 129 -9.66 20.92 -9.20
CA ASP A 129 -10.54 19.84 -8.79
C ASP A 129 -11.91 19.96 -9.49
N PRO A 130 -12.28 19.02 -10.39
CA PRO A 130 -13.58 19.06 -11.06
C PRO A 130 -14.76 18.81 -10.11
N TYR A 131 -14.49 18.30 -8.90
CA TYR A 131 -15.48 18.04 -7.86
C TYR A 131 -15.34 18.97 -6.66
N GLY A 132 -14.64 20.11 -6.81
CA GLY A 132 -14.42 21.05 -5.70
C GLY A 132 -15.73 21.52 -5.03
N TRP A 133 -16.84 21.52 -5.77
CA TRP A 133 -18.18 21.82 -5.25
C TRP A 133 -18.66 20.84 -4.16
N LYS A 134 -18.09 19.64 -4.07
CA LYS A 134 -18.38 18.67 -2.98
C LYS A 134 -17.70 19.04 -1.66
N GLY A 135 -16.72 19.96 -1.69
CA GLY A 135 -15.85 20.23 -0.56
C GLY A 135 -14.79 19.14 -0.34
N THR A 136 -13.94 19.36 0.67
CA THR A 136 -12.97 18.39 1.19
C THR A 136 -13.20 18.22 2.69
N GLU A 137 -12.72 17.11 3.22
CA GLU A 137 -12.68 16.83 4.65
C GLU A 137 -11.21 16.89 5.13
N ASP A 138 -10.97 17.05 6.42
CA ASP A 138 -9.64 16.96 7.06
C ASP A 138 -9.82 16.13 8.33
N ILE A 139 -9.68 14.80 8.19
CA ILE A 139 -10.05 13.84 9.24
C ILE A 139 -8.97 12.78 9.48
N SER A 140 -7.92 12.75 8.67
CA SER A 140 -6.80 11.83 8.79
C SER A 140 -5.73 12.46 9.65
N GLU A 141 -5.55 11.91 10.84
CA GLU A 141 -4.51 12.36 11.76
C GLU A 141 -3.26 11.47 11.65
N ALA A 142 -2.10 12.06 11.93
CA ALA A 142 -0.86 11.31 12.02
C ALA A 142 -0.94 10.27 13.14
N HIS A 143 -0.77 9.01 12.80
CA HIS A 143 -0.80 7.90 13.75
C HIS A 143 0.51 7.12 13.68
N ILE A 144 1.12 6.90 14.85
CA ILE A 144 2.25 5.98 15.00
C ILE A 144 1.70 4.68 15.56
N ARG A 145 1.79 3.61 14.77
CA ARG A 145 1.44 2.27 15.25
C ARG A 145 2.44 1.84 16.34
N PRO A 146 1.99 1.38 17.51
CA PRO A 146 2.87 0.84 18.54
C PRO A 146 3.72 -0.33 18.03
N SER A 147 4.94 -0.48 18.56
CA SER A 147 5.78 -1.63 18.25
C SER A 147 5.08 -2.93 18.63
N GLY A 148 4.95 -3.86 17.67
CA GLY A 148 4.27 -5.15 17.88
C GLY A 148 2.78 -5.14 17.51
N GLU A 149 2.16 -3.97 17.35
CA GLU A 149 0.82 -3.83 16.78
C GLU A 149 0.95 -3.56 15.28
N GLY A 150 0.91 -4.64 14.50
CA GLY A 150 1.13 -4.59 13.05
C GLY A 150 1.54 -5.93 12.46
N GLY A 151 2.13 -6.81 13.28
CA GLY A 151 2.26 -8.25 12.99
C GLY A 151 1.15 -9.05 13.67
N CYS A 152 0.89 -10.26 13.18
CA CYS A 152 -0.09 -11.20 13.73
C CYS A 152 0.19 -11.60 15.20
N ALA A 153 -0.04 -10.72 16.16
CA ALA A 153 -0.38 -11.10 17.52
C ALA A 153 -1.89 -11.39 17.51
N LYS A 154 -2.28 -12.62 17.14
CA LYS A 154 -3.60 -13.10 17.52
C LYS A 154 -3.62 -13.06 19.05
N ASP A 155 -4.52 -12.25 19.62
CA ASP A 155 -4.82 -12.33 21.04
C ASP A 155 -5.15 -13.80 21.36
N PRO A 156 -4.39 -14.48 22.24
CA PRO A 156 -4.70 -15.86 22.63
C PRO A 156 -6.10 -15.99 23.26
N SER A 157 -6.73 -14.89 23.68
CA SER A 157 -8.07 -14.86 24.24
C SER A 157 -9.18 -14.96 23.20
N ALA A 158 -8.91 -14.67 21.91
CA ALA A 158 -9.92 -14.66 20.85
C ALA A 158 -10.29 -16.06 20.33
N THR A 159 -9.55 -17.11 20.70
CA THR A 159 -9.83 -18.51 20.31
C THR A 159 -10.74 -19.27 21.29
N ALA A 160 -11.24 -18.63 22.36
CA ALA A 160 -12.07 -19.30 23.37
C ALA A 160 -13.59 -19.13 23.18
N ALA A 161 -14.04 -18.67 22.01
CA ALA A 161 -15.46 -18.39 21.78
C ALA A 161 -15.95 -18.88 20.41
N MET A 162 -15.65 -20.13 20.04
CA MET A 162 -16.45 -20.92 19.09
C MET A 162 -16.24 -22.41 19.39
N ASP A 163 -16.94 -22.90 20.42
CA ASP A 163 -17.40 -24.29 20.53
C ASP A 163 -18.93 -24.28 20.46
#